data_AF-A0A6J5Z6X0-F1
#
_entry.id   AF-A0A6J5Z6X0-F1
#
_cell.length_a   1.000
_cell.length_b   1.000
_cell.length_c   1.000
_cell.angle_alpha   90.00
_cell.angle_beta   90.00
_cell.angle_gamma   90.00
#
_symmetry.space_group_name_H-M   'P 1'
#
loop_
_entity.id
_entity.type
_entity.pdbx_description
1 polymer ?
#
loop_
_entity_poly.entity_id
_entity_poly.type
_entity_poly.pdbx_seq_one_letter_code
_entity_poly.pdbx_strand_id
1 'polypeptide(L)' 'MLCRAVLGPQRASVVYGWVFAAHQIGGAVAAFGAALLRVQIGDYAVAFYISGALCIVTSYFVLQIAKGADDNVLRN' A
#
# COMPACT_ATOMS: atom_id res chain seq x y z
N MET A 1 11.35 -10.10 -6.54
CA MET A 1 11.54 -11.56 -6.36
C MET A 1 10.68 -12.15 -5.25
N LEU A 2 10.38 -11.41 -4.17
CA LEU A 2 9.59 -11.88 -3.03
C LEU A 2 8.23 -12.52 -3.41
N CYS A 3 7.42 -11.87 -4.24
CA CYS A 3 6.12 -12.46 -4.65
C CYS A 3 6.29 -13.78 -5.40
N ARG A 4 7.37 -13.97 -6.18
CA ARG A 4 7.68 -15.23 -6.86
C ARG A 4 8.11 -16.32 -5.88
N ALA A 5 8.87 -15.95 -4.85
CA ALA A 5 9.27 -16.86 -3.79
C ALA A 5 8.06 -17.35 -2.97
N VAL A 6 7.11 -16.46 -2.66
CA VAL A 6 5.93 -16.79 -1.82
C VAL A 6 4.78 -17.44 -2.61
N LEU A 7 4.49 -16.98 -3.83
CA LEU A 7 3.30 -17.40 -4.59
C LEU A 7 3.58 -18.40 -5.71
N GLY A 8 4.87 -18.69 -5.96
CA GLY A 8 5.33 -19.51 -7.07
C GLY A 8 5.24 -18.80 -8.44
N PRO A 9 5.86 -19.38 -9.48
CA PRO A 9 5.97 -18.73 -10.79
C PRO A 9 4.64 -18.56 -11.52
N GLN A 10 3.62 -19.38 -11.22
CA GLN A 10 2.31 -19.36 -11.90
C GLN A 10 1.46 -18.15 -11.49
N ARG A 11 1.50 -17.73 -10.22
CA ARG A 11 0.59 -16.71 -9.66
C ARG A 11 1.25 -15.37 -9.39
N ALA A 12 2.56 -15.38 -9.14
CA ALA A 12 3.28 -14.20 -8.68
C ALA A 12 3.19 -12.99 -9.61
N SER A 13 3.28 -13.20 -10.92
CA SER A 13 3.24 -12.09 -11.89
C SER A 13 1.88 -11.39 -11.91
N VAL A 14 0.79 -12.15 -11.83
CA VAL A 14 -0.58 -11.59 -11.84
C VAL A 14 -0.86 -10.81 -10.57
N VAL A 15 -0.54 -11.39 -9.40
CA VAL A 15 -0.74 -10.72 -8.10
C VAL A 15 0.11 -9.46 -8.01
N TYR A 16 1.40 -9.55 -8.37
CA TYR A 16 2.27 -8.38 -8.40
C TYR A 16 1.76 -7.30 -9.36
N GLY A 17 1.27 -7.69 -10.54
CA GLY A 17 0.72 -6.76 -11.53
C GLY A 17 -0.45 -5.95 -10.96
N TRP A 18 -1.39 -6.59 -10.27
CA TRP A 18 -2.50 -5.89 -9.64
C TRP A 18 -2.08 -5.01 -8.46
N VAL A 19 -1.14 -5.46 -7.62
CA VAL A 19 -0.58 -4.64 -6.54
C VAL A 19 0.10 -3.40 -7.10
N PHE A 20 0.89 -3.56 -8.16
CA PHE A 20 1.57 -2.46 -8.83
C PHE A 20 0.57 -1.48 -9.45
N ALA A 21 -0.44 -1.98 -10.19
CA ALA A 21 -1.48 -1.14 -10.78
C ALA A 21 -2.22 -0.33 -9.71
N ALA A 22 -2.60 -0.95 -8.60
CA ALA A 22 -3.25 -0.27 -7.47
C ALA A 22 -2.33 0.80 -6.85
N HIS A 23 -1.03 0.52 -6.70
CA HIS A 23 -0.08 1.51 -6.19
C HIS A 23 0.05 2.72 -7.12
N GLN A 24 0.14 2.49 -8.44
CA GLN A 24 0.22 3.58 -9.43
C GLN A 24 -1.05 4.44 -9.43
N ILE A 25 -2.24 3.82 -9.36
CA ILE A 25 -3.51 4.55 -9.23
C ILE A 25 -3.53 5.37 -7.94
N GLY A 26 -3.15 4.77 -6.80
CA GLY A 26 -3.06 5.47 -5.53
C GLY A 26 -2.08 6.64 -5.55
N GLY A 27 -0.92 6.47 -6.19
CA GLY A 27 0.07 7.53 -6.39
C GLY A 27 -0.46 8.67 -7.25
N ALA A 28 -1.18 8.38 -8.33
CA ALA A 28 -1.83 9.39 -9.17
C ALA A 28 -2.89 10.18 -8.38
N VAL A 29 -3.73 9.49 -7.61
CA VAL A 29 -4.74 10.12 -6.73
C VAL A 29 -4.06 11.00 -5.67
N ALA A 30 -3.00 10.52 -5.03
CA ALA A 30 -2.26 11.28 -4.02
C ALA A 30 -1.60 12.53 -4.61
N ALA A 31 -0.94 12.41 -5.78
CA ALA A 31 -0.31 13.54 -6.45
C ALA A 31 -1.34 14.60 -6.87
N PHE A 32 -2.45 14.18 -7.47
CA PHE A 32 -3.53 15.07 -7.86
C PHE A 32 -4.20 15.73 -6.65
N GLY A 33 -4.51 14.96 -5.61
CA GLY A 33 -5.09 15.46 -4.37
C GLY A 33 -4.17 16.46 -3.66
N ALA A 34 -2.86 16.20 -3.60
CA ALA A 34 -1.89 17.14 -3.04
C ALA A 34 -1.81 18.45 -3.85
N ALA A 35 -1.86 18.37 -5.18
CA ALA A 35 -1.92 19.55 -6.04
C ALA A 35 -3.20 20.37 -5.79
N LEU A 36 -4.36 19.73 -5.71
CA LEU A 36 -5.63 20.39 -5.37
C LEU A 36 -5.57 21.08 -4.00
N LEU A 37 -5.12 20.37 -2.96
CA LEU A 37 -4.99 20.94 -1.61
C LEU A 37 -4.04 22.14 -1.60
N ARG A 38 -2.92 22.06 -2.32
CA ARG A 38 -1.97 23.16 -2.42
C ARG A 38 -2.56 24.41 -3.08
N VAL A 39 -3.40 24.23 -4.09
CA VAL A 39 -4.08 25.35 -4.79
C VAL A 39 -5.14 25.99 -3.89
N GLN A 40 -5.92 25.18 -3.16
CA GLN A 40 -7.03 25.68 -2.35
C GLN A 40 -6.61 26.22 -0.97
N ILE A 41 -5.60 25.62 -0.34
CA ILE A 41 -5.21 25.90 1.06
C ILE A 41 -3.91 26.71 1.13
N GLY A 42 -3.08 26.67 0.08
CA GLY A 42 -1.86 27.48 -0.02
C GLY A 42 -0.58 26.79 0.45
N ASP A 43 -0.65 25.62 1.08
CA ASP A 43 0.50 24.80 1.47
C ASP A 43 0.24 23.29 1.32
N TYR A 44 1.22 22.46 1.71
CA TYR A 44 1.13 20.99 1.68
C TYR A 44 0.89 20.36 3.06
N ALA A 45 0.68 21.15 4.11
CA ALA A 45 0.57 20.62 5.47
C ALA A 45 -0.57 19.60 5.58
N VAL A 46 -1.75 19.95 5.04
CA VAL A 46 -2.91 19.04 5.01
C VAL A 46 -2.64 17.78 4.21
N ALA A 47 -1.96 17.89 3.06
CA ALA A 47 -1.58 16.72 2.25
C ALA A 47 -0.66 15.78 3.04
N PHE A 48 0.33 16.31 3.76
CA PHE A 48 1.22 15.51 4.60
C PHE A 48 0.50 14.86 5.78
N TYR A 49 -0.40 15.57 6.46
CA TYR A 49 -1.19 14.98 7.54
C TYR A 49 -2.07 13.83 7.05
N ILE A 50 -2.72 13.98 5.89
CA ILE A 50 -3.50 12.92 5.27
C ILE A 50 -2.62 11.72 4.93
N SER A 51 -1.46 11.93 4.29
CA SER A 51 -0.52 10.85 3.99
C SER A 51 -0.03 10.13 5.25
N GLY A 52 0.29 10.88 6.31
CA GLY A 52 0.68 10.30 7.61
C GLY A 52 -0.43 9.44 8.22
N ALA A 53 -1.68 9.92 8.19
CA ALA A 53 -2.83 9.15 8.66
C ALA A 53 -3.05 7.87 7.84
N LEU A 54 -2.91 7.95 6.50
CA LEU A 54 -2.99 6.78 5.63
C LEU A 54 -1.89 5.76 5.91
N CYS A 55 -0.68 6.21 6.25
CA CYS A 55 0.41 5.32 6.68
C CYS A 55 0.04 4.55 7.95
N ILE A 56 -0.49 5.24 8.98
CA ILE A 56 -0.94 4.60 10.23
C ILE A 56 -2.02 3.56 9.95
N VAL A 57 -3.02 3.91 9.15
CA VAL A 57 -4.10 2.99 8.74
C VAL A 57 -3.53 1.77 8.00
N THR A 58 -2.60 1.99 7.08
CA THR A 58 -1.96 0.90 6.33
C THR A 58 -1.15 -0.01 7.26
N SER A 59 -0.35 0.55 8.17
CA SER A 59 0.39 -0.21 9.17
C SER A 59 -0.54 -1.08 10.03
N TYR A 60 -1.70 -0.54 10.44
CA TYR A 60 -2.69 -1.33 11.16
C TYR A 60 -3.16 -2.54 10.36
N PHE A 61 -3.50 -2.37 9.08
CA PHE A 61 -3.93 -3.50 8.23
C PHE A 61 -2.81 -4.52 8.00
N VAL A 62 -1.56 -4.07 7.83
CA VAL A 62 -0.40 -4.96 7.72
C VAL A 62 -0.27 -5.86 8.95
N LEU A 63 -0.46 -5.30 10.15
CA LEU A 63 -0.43 -6.08 11.39
C LEU A 63 -1.59 -7.08 11.52
N GLN A 64 -2.69 -6.91 10.78
CA GLN A 64 -3.77 -7.89 10.74
C GLN A 64 -3.49 -9.06 9.80
N ILE A 65 -2.53 -8.93 8.87
CA ILE A 65 -2.20 -10.02 7.94
C ILE A 65 -1.65 -11.20 8.73
N ALA A 66 -2.26 -12.38 8.52
CA ALA A 66 -1.91 -13.63 9.20
C ALA A 66 -2.02 -13.59 10.74
N LYS A 67 -2.74 -12.61 11.31
CA LYS A 67 -2.97 -12.56 12.76
C LYS A 67 -3.73 -13.81 13.21
N GLY A 68 -3.11 -14.64 14.05
CA GLY A 68 -3.68 -15.89 14.56
C GLY A 68 -3.36 -17.13 13.72
N ALA A 69 -2.57 -17.00 12.65
CA ALA A 69 -2.00 -18.16 11.97
C ALA A 69 -0.84 -18.75 12.80
N ASP A 70 -0.68 -20.07 12.78
CA ASP A 70 0.47 -20.74 13.38
C ASP A 70 1.73 -20.39 12.59
N ASP A 71 2.75 -19.88 13.29
CA ASP A 71 4.03 -19.47 12.71
C ASP A 71 4.73 -20.64 12.00
N ASN A 72 4.54 -21.87 12.48
CA ASN A 72 5.08 -23.07 11.83
C ASN A 72 4.46 -23.31 10.44
N VAL A 73 3.20 -22.93 10.23
CA VAL A 73 2.53 -23.05 8.92
C VAL A 73 3.01 -21.95 7.96
N LEU A 74 3.38 -20.77 8.47
CA LEU A 74 3.86 -19.66 7.65
C LEU A 74 5.33 -19.78 7.22
N ARG A 75 6.14 -20.51 8.01
CA ARG A 75 7.58 -20.68 7.78
C ARG A 75 7.95 -21.91 6.94
N ASN A 76 7.01 -22.86 6.78
CA ASN A 76 7.15 -24.04 5.94
C ASN A 76 6.72 -23.77 4.49
#